data_AF-A0A6G4WM29-F1
#
_entry.id   AF-A0A6G4WM29-F1
#
_cell.length_a   1.000
_cell.length_b   1.000
_cell.length_c   1.000
_cell.angle_alpha   90.00
_cell.angle_beta   90.00
_cell.angle_gamma   90.00
#
_symmetry.space_group_name_H-M   'P 1'
#
loop_
_entity.id
_entity.type
_entity.pdbx_description
1 polymer ?
#
loop_
_entity_poly.entity_id
_entity_poly.type
_entity_poly.pdbx_seq_one_letter_code
_entity_poly.pdbx_strand_id
1 'polypeptide(L)' 'MTIVAKVEQATSAADEERELTDGFHLVIDALKLNGVKTIYGVPGIPITDFGRMAQAEGIRVISFRHEQHA' A
#
# COMPACT_ATOMS: atom_id res chain seq x y z
N MET A 1 2.34 25.99 -40.78
CA MET A 1 3.32 26.15 -39.68
C MET A 1 2.53 26.55 -38.44
N THR A 2 2.85 25.97 -37.26
CA THR A 2 2.45 26.43 -35.90
C THR A 2 1.41 25.63 -35.08
N ILE A 3 0.68 24.63 -35.60
CA ILE A 3 -0.22 23.83 -34.73
C ILE A 3 0.46 22.66 -33.97
N VAL A 4 1.69 22.29 -34.32
CA VAL A 4 2.36 21.12 -33.74
C VAL A 4 3.09 21.45 -32.42
N ALA A 5 3.44 22.71 -32.17
CA ALA A 5 4.26 23.10 -31.01
C ALA A 5 3.51 23.14 -29.66
N LYS A 6 2.17 23.11 -29.65
CA LYS A 6 1.37 23.31 -28.42
C LYS A 6 1.04 22.02 -27.68
N VAL A 7 1.21 20.86 -28.32
CA VAL A 7 0.83 19.56 -27.73
C VAL A 7 1.94 19.01 -26.82
N GLU A 8 3.19 19.46 -26.99
CA GLU A 8 4.34 18.93 -26.25
C GLU A 8 4.49 19.52 -24.83
N GLN A 9 3.94 20.71 -24.57
CA GLN A 9 4.11 21.42 -23.29
C GLN A 9 3.05 21.13 -22.22
N ALA A 10 2.01 20.33 -22.50
CA ALA A 10 0.94 20.08 -21.54
C ALA A 10 1.25 18.94 -20.53
N THR A 11 2.35 18.20 -20.74
CA THR A 11 2.65 16.99 -19.93
C THR A 11 3.73 17.22 -18.87
N SER A 12 4.48 18.33 -18.90
CA SER A 12 5.65 18.50 -18.01
C SER A 12 5.37 19.26 -16.70
N ALA A 13 4.16 19.80 -16.49
CA ALA A 13 3.81 20.57 -15.29
C ALA A 13 2.86 19.81 -14.33
N ALA A 14 2.31 18.66 -14.74
CA ALA A 14 1.37 17.86 -13.95
C ALA A 14 2.04 16.67 -13.20
N ASP A 15 3.37 16.62 -13.25
CA ASP A 15 4.22 15.68 -12.52
C ASP A 15 4.96 16.36 -11.34
N GLU A 16 4.66 17.64 -11.05
CA GLU A 16 5.10 18.29 -9.82
C GLU A 16 4.36 17.65 -8.63
N GLU A 17 5.11 16.80 -7.89
CA GLU A 17 4.79 16.21 -6.58
C GLU A 17 3.48 15.39 -6.48
N ARG A 18 3.34 14.32 -7.28
CA ARG A 18 2.42 13.24 -6.87
C ARG A 18 3.03 12.49 -5.70
N GLU A 19 2.36 12.50 -4.55
CA GLU A 19 2.73 11.61 -3.44
C GLU A 19 2.69 10.15 -3.93
N LEU A 20 3.84 9.49 -3.88
CA LEU A 20 3.96 8.09 -4.22
C LEU A 20 3.61 7.24 -2.99
N THR A 21 2.97 6.09 -3.24
CA THR A 21 2.70 5.07 -2.24
C THR A 21 3.17 3.72 -2.75
N ASP A 22 3.32 2.75 -1.86
CA ASP A 22 3.71 1.39 -2.20
C ASP A 22 2.52 0.40 -2.13
N GLY A 23 2.78 -0.84 -2.54
CA GLY A 23 1.76 -1.88 -2.54
C GLY A 23 1.29 -2.30 -1.14
N PHE A 24 2.12 -2.18 -0.11
CA PHE A 24 1.73 -2.56 1.25
C PHE A 24 0.76 -1.55 1.84
N HIS A 25 1.04 -0.26 1.70
CA HIS A 25 0.14 0.81 2.13
C HIS A 25 -1.19 0.72 1.37
N LEU A 26 -1.17 0.48 0.06
CA LEU A 26 -2.39 0.29 -0.73
C LEU A 26 -3.27 -0.85 -0.19
N VAL A 27 -2.67 -2.01 0.14
CA VAL A 27 -3.42 -3.15 0.70
C VAL A 27 -3.91 -2.84 2.11
N ILE A 28 -3.10 -2.22 2.97
CA ILE A 28 -3.49 -1.86 4.34
C ILE A 28 -4.67 -0.89 4.32
N ASP A 29 -4.64 0.13 3.48
CA ASP A 29 -5.73 1.09 3.33
C ASP A 29 -7.01 0.42 2.81
N ALA A 30 -6.89 -0.49 1.85
CA ALA A 30 -8.01 -1.29 1.37
C ALA A 30 -8.61 -2.15 2.51
N LEU A 31 -7.78 -2.79 3.33
CA LEU A 31 -8.25 -3.56 4.49
C LEU A 31 -8.98 -2.67 5.51
N LYS A 32 -8.42 -1.50 5.83
CA LYS A 32 -9.03 -0.51 6.74
C LYS A 32 -10.38 -0.03 6.19
N LEU A 33 -10.44 0.31 4.91
CA LEU A 33 -11.67 0.75 4.24
C LEU A 33 -12.79 -0.30 4.29
N ASN A 34 -12.42 -1.59 4.25
CA ASN A 34 -13.35 -2.71 4.38
C ASN A 34 -13.64 -3.11 5.84
N GLY A 35 -13.15 -2.34 6.82
CA GLY A 35 -13.41 -2.60 8.24
C GLY A 35 -12.67 -3.80 8.82
N VAL A 36 -11.60 -4.27 8.17
CA VAL A 36 -10.73 -5.32 8.72
C VAL A 36 -9.92 -4.75 9.87
N LYS A 37 -10.11 -5.32 11.07
CA LYS A 37 -9.46 -4.86 12.31
C LYS A 37 -8.40 -5.82 12.84
N THR A 38 -8.33 -7.04 12.32
CA THR A 38 -7.42 -8.07 12.82
C THR A 38 -6.91 -8.94 11.70
N ILE A 39 -5.60 -9.20 11.71
CA ILE A 39 -4.88 -10.15 10.86
C ILE A 39 -4.37 -11.27 11.76
N TYR A 40 -4.61 -12.51 11.34
CA TYR A 40 -4.07 -13.72 11.97
C TYR A 40 -3.09 -14.36 10.99
N GLY A 41 -1.89 -14.75 11.45
CA GLY A 41 -0.89 -15.35 10.56
C GLY A 41 0.37 -15.82 11.27
N VAL A 42 1.37 -16.24 10.49
CA VAL A 42 2.72 -16.56 10.96
C VAL A 42 3.71 -15.58 10.30
N PRO A 43 4.51 -14.81 11.05
CA PRO A 43 5.49 -13.89 10.48
C PRO A 43 6.59 -14.63 9.70
N GLY A 44 6.97 -14.10 8.53
CA GLY A 44 8.05 -14.65 7.71
C GLY A 44 8.23 -13.91 6.38
N ILE A 45 9.41 -14.04 5.77
CA ILE A 45 9.68 -13.52 4.41
C ILE A 45 8.67 -14.18 3.45
N PRO A 46 7.99 -13.43 2.55
CA PRO A 46 8.22 -12.03 2.19
C PRO A 46 7.25 -11.01 2.81
N ILE A 47 6.45 -11.40 3.82
CA ILE A 47 5.34 -10.58 4.35
C ILE A 47 5.60 -9.96 5.72
N THR A 48 6.79 -10.18 6.31
CA THR A 48 7.10 -9.69 7.64
C THR A 48 6.89 -8.18 7.78
N ASP A 49 7.27 -7.40 6.77
CA ASP A 49 7.13 -5.93 6.80
C ASP A 49 5.68 -5.48 6.63
N PHE A 50 4.89 -6.18 5.81
CA PHE A 50 3.44 -5.93 5.74
C PHE A 50 2.78 -6.08 7.12
N GLY A 51 3.10 -7.15 7.86
CA GLY A 51 2.59 -7.34 9.22
C GLY A 51 2.98 -6.22 10.18
N ARG A 52 4.24 -5.74 10.09
CA ARG A 52 4.72 -4.61 10.91
C ARG A 52 4.00 -3.30 10.57
N MET A 53 3.86 -3.00 9.28
CA MET A 53 3.19 -1.80 8.79
C MET A 53 1.70 -1.83 9.16
N ALA A 54 1.01 -2.96 8.96
CA ALA A 54 -0.39 -3.13 9.36
C ALA A 54 -0.58 -2.91 10.86
N GLN A 55 0.34 -3.41 11.69
CA GLN A 55 0.33 -3.16 13.13
C GLN A 55 0.55 -1.68 13.46
N ALA A 56 1.50 -1.01 12.80
CA ALA A 56 1.76 0.43 12.98
C ALA A 56 0.54 1.28 12.57
N GLU A 57 -0.20 0.85 11.55
CA GLU A 57 -1.44 1.46 11.05
C GLU A 57 -2.69 1.12 11.89
N GLY A 58 -2.52 0.43 13.02
CA GLY A 58 -3.57 0.16 14.00
C GLY A 58 -4.38 -1.11 13.77
N ILE A 59 -4.02 -1.96 12.81
CA ILE A 59 -4.61 -3.29 12.64
C ILE A 59 -4.01 -4.23 13.70
N ARG A 60 -4.86 -4.97 14.41
CA ARG A 60 -4.38 -5.97 15.36
C ARG A 60 -3.74 -7.15 14.62
N VAL A 61 -2.45 -7.42 14.82
CA VAL A 61 -1.77 -8.57 14.20
C VAL A 61 -1.51 -9.63 15.26
N ILE A 62 -2.07 -10.83 15.06
CA ILE A 62 -1.94 -11.97 16.00
C ILE A 62 -1.12 -13.06 15.32
N SER A 63 0.05 -13.34 15.89
CA SER A 63 1.00 -14.32 15.37
C SER A 63 0.79 -15.70 16.00
N PHE A 64 0.75 -16.74 15.17
CA PHE A 64 0.64 -18.14 15.57
C PHE A 64 1.97 -18.87 15.38
N ARG A 65 1.99 -20.14 15.79
CA ARG A 65 3.12 -21.05 15.59
C ARG A 65 3.02 -21.88 14.31
N HIS A 66 1.84 -21.93 13.71
CA HIS A 66 1.55 -22.67 12.47
C HIS A 66 0.34 -22.04 11.79
N GLU A 67 0.39 -21.89 10.47
CA GLU A 67 -0.56 -21.14 9.65
C GLU A 67 -1.96 -21.76 9.67
N GLN A 68 -2.06 -23.08 9.78
CA GLN A 68 -3.37 -23.77 9.90
C GLN A 68 -4.15 -23.36 11.16
N HIS A 69 -3.48 -22.82 12.18
CA HIS A 69 -4.12 -22.38 13.42
C HIS A 69 -4.42 -20.87 13.44
N ALA A 70 -3.96 -20.15 12.41
CA ALA A 70 -4.21 -18.72 12.25
C ALA A 70 -5.63 -18.46 11.72
#